data_AF-A0A7V9G0F0-F1
#
_entry.id   AF-A0A7V9G0F0-F1
#
_cell.length_a   1.000
_cell.length_b   1.000
_cell.length_c   1.000
_cell.angle_alpha   90.00
_cell.angle_beta   90.00
_cell.angle_gamma   90.00
#
_symmetry.space_group_name_H-M   'P 1'
#
loop_
_entity.id
_entity.type
_entity.pdbx_description
1 polymer ?
#
loop_
_entity_poly.entity_id
_entity_poly.type
_entity_poly.pdbx_seq_one_letter_code
_entity_poly.pdbx_strand_id
1 'polypeptide(L)'
;MILRLALALAALADLALARLVPDVGPGTYFRLAAAIVVVLLPGALVAEALGRRAASATLAWTLAVLTGALALTFALGRSLTFTLILLGLVSVAALALGRGREVRARAPGSRLVFLAGALLGLALWRVAGFVDGDGLFHLARVRKLLAFDDLSLARVSEFADGGLHPGYAFPLWHGFLALVSKLAGVDPELVVLHLPSVLAPFACLVVFEAGWALFRSAWLGAATLAGNVALIALAPGNGGAFTSLALPATAARQLLVPAVLALVFAAIEAPSAGLLASVSAAGLSLALVHPTYALFVALPLGGFLVVRAFVERVEATRLAAALAALLVPTGAVLLWLLPIVRETASYSPGADELERALARYGSQLELLGGGSYRLAPEVVSRGGAVAVAALALVPLALLAGRQRWSAWVLGGSVAVLVPLLEPELFTRLSDAVSLSQSRRLAGFVPFAFA
;
A
#
# COMPACT_ATOMS: atom_id res chain seq x y z
N MET A 1 26.57 9.69 -11.21
CA MET A 1 27.02 8.35 -10.76
C MET A 1 27.70 8.40 -9.40
N ILE A 2 28.78 9.17 -9.24
CA ILE A 2 29.57 9.25 -7.98
C ILE A 2 28.70 9.52 -6.76
N LEU A 3 27.83 10.54 -6.80
CA LEU A 3 26.93 10.86 -5.68
C LEU A 3 25.99 9.70 -5.32
N ARG A 4 25.46 8.96 -6.30
CA ARG A 4 24.55 7.82 -6.04
C ARG A 4 25.29 6.67 -5.36
N LEU A 5 26.49 6.37 -5.85
CA LEU A 5 27.35 5.35 -5.24
C LEU A 5 27.73 5.75 -3.82
N ALA A 6 28.09 7.02 -3.58
CA ALA A 6 28.41 7.52 -2.26
C ALA A 6 27.22 7.40 -1.28
N LEU A 7 25.99 7.76 -1.72
CA LEU A 7 24.78 7.60 -0.90
C LEU A 7 24.45 6.12 -0.62
N ALA A 8 24.65 5.24 -1.59
CA ALA A 8 24.47 3.80 -1.41
C ALA A 8 25.46 3.22 -0.38
N LEU A 9 26.73 3.60 -0.47
CA LEU A 9 27.76 3.19 0.49
C LEU A 9 27.52 3.80 1.87
N ALA A 10 27.07 5.05 1.95
CA ALA A 10 26.69 5.69 3.20
C ALA A 10 25.55 4.93 3.90
N ALA A 11 24.51 4.51 3.17
CA ALA A 11 23.43 3.72 3.75
C ALA A 11 23.92 2.39 4.35
N LEU A 12 24.88 1.72 3.70
CA LEU A 12 25.47 0.49 4.22
C LEU A 12 26.36 0.75 5.45
N ALA A 13 27.12 1.85 5.44
CA ALA A 13 27.92 2.27 6.58
C ALA A 13 27.04 2.64 7.78
N ASP A 14 25.96 3.39 7.55
CA ASP A 14 24.98 3.76 8.57
C ASP A 14 24.32 2.52 9.17
N LEU A 15 23.99 1.51 8.37
CA LEU A 15 23.48 0.23 8.88
C LEU A 15 24.52 -0.47 9.75
N ALA A 16 25.78 -0.53 9.32
CA ALA A 16 26.85 -1.15 10.11
C ALA A 16 27.02 -0.45 11.46
N LEU A 17 27.01 0.89 11.47
CA LEU A 17 27.08 1.70 12.70
C LEU A 17 25.85 1.50 13.59
N ALA A 18 24.64 1.48 13.01
CA ALA A 18 23.41 1.29 13.76
C ALA A 18 23.38 -0.07 14.47
N ARG A 19 23.97 -1.12 13.87
CA ARG A 19 24.08 -2.44 14.49
C ARG A 19 25.04 -2.49 15.69
N LEU A 20 25.85 -1.47 15.93
CA LEU A 20 26.69 -1.36 17.12
C LEU A 20 25.91 -0.85 18.36
N VAL A 21 24.81 -0.14 18.14
CA VAL A 21 23.92 0.36 19.22
C VAL A 21 23.04 -0.80 19.70
N PRO A 22 22.65 -0.93 20.99
CA PRO A 22 21.76 -2.01 21.46
C PRO A 22 20.45 -2.12 20.67
N ASP A 23 19.84 -3.30 20.60
CA ASP A 23 18.56 -3.56 19.92
C ASP A 23 17.32 -3.27 20.77
N VAL A 24 17.49 -2.53 21.87
CA VAL A 24 16.43 -2.12 22.79
C VAL A 24 16.25 -0.60 22.83
N GLY A 25 15.02 -0.16 23.09
CA GLY A 25 14.68 1.26 23.25
C GLY A 25 15.04 2.11 22.02
N PRO A 26 15.73 3.25 22.18
CA PRO A 26 16.13 4.10 21.06
C PRO A 26 17.04 3.40 20.03
N GLY A 27 17.82 2.41 20.45
CA GLY A 27 18.72 1.68 19.56
C GLY A 27 17.96 0.83 18.53
N THR A 28 16.83 0.25 18.92
CA THR A 28 15.88 -0.41 18.01
C THR A 28 15.44 0.55 16.89
N TYR A 29 15.06 1.79 17.23
CA TYR A 29 14.63 2.78 16.25
C TYR A 29 15.70 3.06 15.20
N PHE A 30 16.95 3.29 15.62
CA PHE A 30 18.07 3.56 14.70
C PHE A 30 18.38 2.37 13.80
N ARG A 31 18.39 1.15 14.36
CA ARG A 31 18.59 -0.08 13.58
C ARG A 31 17.50 -0.28 12.53
N LEU A 32 16.24 -0.07 12.89
CA LEU A 32 15.11 -0.17 11.96
C LEU A 32 15.17 0.91 10.87
N ALA A 33 15.49 2.16 11.23
CA ALA A 33 15.62 3.26 10.29
C ALA A 33 16.73 2.99 9.26
N ALA A 34 17.92 2.59 9.71
CA ALA A 34 19.03 2.26 8.82
C ALA A 34 18.70 1.05 7.91
N ALA A 35 18.08 0.01 8.47
CA ALA A 35 17.66 -1.15 7.69
C ALA A 35 16.63 -0.79 6.60
N ILE A 36 15.66 0.07 6.91
CA ILE A 36 14.68 0.55 5.92
C ILE A 36 15.35 1.30 4.78
N VAL A 37 16.33 2.17 5.06
CA VAL A 37 17.07 2.89 4.01
C VAL A 37 17.77 1.90 3.08
N VAL A 38 18.40 0.86 3.62
CA VAL A 38 19.07 -0.18 2.83
C VAL A 38 18.07 -1.03 2.02
N VAL A 39 16.92 -1.41 2.60
CA VAL A 39 15.89 -2.18 1.89
C VAL A 39 15.27 -1.37 0.75
N LEU A 40 15.12 -0.06 0.90
CA LEU A 40 14.56 0.83 -0.13
C LEU A 40 15.55 1.18 -1.24
N LEU A 41 16.86 0.97 -1.01
CA LEU A 41 17.91 1.39 -1.92
C LEU A 41 17.79 0.80 -3.34
N PRO A 42 17.54 -0.51 -3.55
CA PRO A 42 17.38 -1.06 -4.89
C PRO A 42 16.25 -0.37 -5.65
N GLY A 43 15.10 -0.15 -5.00
CA GLY A 43 13.95 0.52 -5.61
C GLY A 43 14.23 1.99 -5.91
N ALA A 44 14.92 2.71 -5.03
CA ALA A 44 15.32 4.10 -5.26
C ALA A 44 16.23 4.21 -6.49
N LEU A 45 17.21 3.32 -6.62
CA LEU A 45 18.14 3.30 -7.75
C LEU A 45 17.44 2.97 -9.08
N VAL A 46 16.52 2.00 -9.08
CA VAL A 46 15.71 1.68 -10.27
C VAL A 46 14.79 2.85 -10.64
N ALA A 47 14.11 3.46 -9.67
CA ALA A 47 13.26 4.62 -9.91
C ALA A 47 14.07 5.79 -10.51
N GLU A 48 15.26 6.07 -9.97
CA GLU A 48 16.15 7.11 -10.51
C GLU A 48 16.68 6.76 -11.90
N ALA A 49 17.00 5.49 -12.15
CA ALA A 49 17.36 5.01 -13.49
C ALA A 49 16.21 5.16 -14.48
N LEU A 50 14.96 5.29 -14.03
CA LEU A 50 13.79 5.61 -14.85
C LEU A 50 13.44 7.12 -14.85
N GLY A 51 14.33 7.97 -14.32
CA GLY A 51 14.18 9.43 -14.28
C GLY A 51 13.24 9.92 -13.16
N ARG A 52 12.97 9.09 -12.15
CA ARG A 52 11.99 9.36 -11.09
C ARG A 52 12.67 9.49 -9.73
N ARG A 53 12.34 10.56 -9.01
CA ARG A 53 12.74 10.77 -7.61
C ARG A 53 11.53 11.11 -6.77
N ALA A 54 10.78 10.08 -6.43
CA ALA A 54 9.58 10.14 -5.61
C ALA A 54 9.61 8.98 -4.61
N ALA A 55 9.06 9.19 -3.41
CA ALA A 55 8.85 8.14 -2.43
C ALA A 55 7.95 7.04 -3.00
N SER A 56 6.90 7.43 -3.73
CA SER A 56 5.96 6.50 -4.38
C SER A 56 6.65 5.57 -5.36
N ALA A 57 7.51 6.12 -6.23
CA ALA A 57 8.27 5.32 -7.19
C ALA A 57 9.31 4.42 -6.50
N THR A 58 9.98 4.94 -5.47
CA THR A 58 10.97 4.18 -4.67
C THR A 58 10.33 2.97 -4.01
N LEU A 59 9.17 3.16 -3.37
CA LEU A 59 8.42 2.09 -2.72
C LEU A 59 7.93 1.04 -3.74
N ALA A 60 7.33 1.49 -4.84
CA ALA A 60 6.83 0.61 -5.90
C ALA A 60 7.95 -0.27 -6.48
N TRP A 61 9.09 0.31 -6.82
CA TRP A 61 10.21 -0.46 -7.36
C TRP A 61 10.92 -1.31 -6.32
N THR A 62 10.94 -0.91 -5.04
CA THR A 62 11.49 -1.75 -3.97
C THR A 62 10.72 -3.06 -3.89
N LEU A 63 9.40 -2.98 -3.85
CA LEU A 63 8.54 -4.17 -3.74
C LEU A 63 8.48 -4.98 -5.04
N ALA A 64 8.51 -4.34 -6.22
CA ALA A 64 8.58 -5.06 -7.49
C ALA A 64 9.90 -5.84 -7.66
N VAL A 65 11.04 -5.23 -7.31
CA VAL A 65 12.33 -5.92 -7.34
C VAL A 65 12.38 -7.03 -6.29
N LEU A 66 11.87 -6.77 -5.08
CA LEU A 66 11.75 -7.78 -4.03
C LEU A 66 10.87 -8.95 -4.45
N THR A 67 9.79 -8.71 -5.20
CA THR A 67 8.95 -9.76 -5.77
C THR A 67 9.77 -10.70 -6.64
N GLY A 68 10.55 -10.17 -7.60
CA GLY A 68 11.40 -10.98 -8.46
C GLY A 68 12.46 -11.77 -7.67
N ALA A 69 13.09 -11.12 -6.68
CA ALA A 69 14.10 -11.75 -5.84
C ALA A 69 13.53 -12.88 -4.96
N LEU A 70 12.37 -12.66 -4.33
CA LEU A 70 11.68 -13.68 -3.54
C LEU A 70 11.16 -14.83 -4.42
N ALA A 71 10.61 -14.54 -5.60
CA ALA A 71 10.16 -15.57 -6.53
C ALA A 71 11.30 -16.52 -6.91
N LEU A 72 12.49 -15.98 -7.25
CA LEU A 72 13.68 -16.79 -7.50
C LEU A 72 14.15 -17.54 -6.25
N THR A 73 14.08 -16.90 -5.07
CA THR A 73 14.44 -17.53 -3.80
C THR A 73 13.56 -18.75 -3.51
N PHE A 74 12.23 -18.62 -3.66
CA PHE A 74 11.29 -19.72 -3.47
C PHE A 74 11.40 -20.81 -4.53
N ALA A 75 11.59 -20.42 -5.80
CA ALA A 75 11.73 -21.38 -6.90
C ALA A 75 12.98 -22.25 -6.77
N LEU A 76 14.05 -21.70 -6.15
CA LEU A 76 15.33 -22.38 -6.00
C LEU A 76 15.55 -22.99 -4.61
N GLY A 77 14.55 -22.92 -3.71
CA GLY A 77 14.70 -23.43 -2.34
C GLY A 77 15.86 -22.78 -1.58
N ARG A 78 16.02 -21.46 -1.68
CA ARG A 78 17.14 -20.72 -1.08
C ARG A 78 16.70 -19.91 0.13
N SER A 79 17.67 -19.45 0.92
CA SER A 79 17.41 -18.65 2.12
C SER A 79 17.17 -17.18 1.79
N LEU A 80 16.67 -16.42 2.77
CA LEU A 80 16.48 -14.98 2.64
C LEU A 80 17.80 -14.21 2.37
N THR A 81 18.94 -14.78 2.72
CA THR A 81 20.27 -14.21 2.36
C THR A 81 20.46 -14.17 0.85
N PHE A 82 19.98 -15.19 0.13
CA PHE A 82 20.03 -15.20 -1.34
C PHE A 82 19.19 -14.06 -1.93
N THR A 83 18.02 -13.78 -1.35
CA THR A 83 17.22 -12.60 -1.73
C THR A 83 18.02 -11.30 -1.60
N LEU A 84 18.74 -11.09 -0.49
CA LEU A 84 19.60 -9.90 -0.30
C LEU A 84 20.69 -9.78 -1.38
N ILE A 85 21.31 -10.89 -1.77
CA ILE A 85 22.32 -10.90 -2.85
C ILE A 85 21.69 -10.43 -4.16
N LEU A 86 20.51 -10.95 -4.52
CA LEU A 86 19.79 -10.53 -5.73
C LEU A 86 19.44 -9.04 -5.70
N LEU A 87 19.00 -8.50 -4.56
CA LEU A 87 18.75 -7.06 -4.40
C LEU A 87 20.02 -6.22 -4.58
N GLY A 88 21.17 -6.71 -4.08
CA GLY A 88 22.47 -6.09 -4.31
C GLY A 88 22.85 -6.05 -5.78
N LEU A 89 22.67 -7.16 -6.50
CA LEU A 89 22.92 -7.25 -7.94
C LEU A 89 22.05 -6.26 -8.73
N VAL A 90 20.75 -6.17 -8.41
CA VAL A 90 19.85 -5.20 -9.04
C VAL A 90 20.29 -3.76 -8.75
N SER A 91 20.76 -3.46 -7.54
CA SER A 91 21.29 -2.14 -7.17
C SER A 91 22.50 -1.76 -8.02
N VAL A 92 23.45 -2.68 -8.23
CA VAL A 92 24.63 -2.48 -9.09
C VAL A 92 24.21 -2.26 -10.54
N ALA A 93 23.29 -3.07 -11.06
CA ALA A 93 22.77 -2.93 -12.42
C ALA A 93 22.05 -1.57 -12.62
N ALA A 94 21.21 -1.16 -11.67
CA ALA A 94 20.51 0.12 -11.71
C ALA A 94 21.46 1.32 -11.67
N LEU A 95 22.54 1.24 -10.88
CA LEU A 95 23.59 2.27 -10.86
C LEU A 95 24.29 2.40 -12.22
N ALA A 96 24.56 1.29 -12.90
CA ALA A 96 25.17 1.27 -14.22
C ALA A 96 24.22 1.83 -15.29
N LEU A 97 22.97 1.35 -15.32
CA LEU A 97 21.96 1.76 -16.30
C LEU A 97 21.45 3.19 -16.11
N GLY A 98 21.49 3.71 -14.88
CA GLY A 98 21.08 5.08 -14.56
C GLY A 98 22.11 6.15 -14.93
N ARG A 99 23.30 5.79 -15.44
CA ARG A 99 24.34 6.77 -15.80
C ARG A 99 23.82 7.77 -16.83
N GLY A 100 24.09 9.05 -16.62
CA GLY A 100 23.71 10.14 -17.53
C GLY A 100 22.22 10.48 -17.57
N ARG A 101 21.36 9.79 -16.79
CA ARG A 101 19.93 10.11 -16.77
C ARG A 101 19.62 11.29 -15.87
N GLU A 102 18.95 12.28 -16.45
CA GLU A 102 18.31 13.36 -15.71
C GLU A 102 17.20 12.80 -14.83
N VAL A 103 17.15 13.31 -13.60
CA VAL A 103 16.19 12.87 -12.59
C VAL A 103 15.33 14.05 -12.22
N ARG A 104 14.01 13.88 -12.31
CA ARG A 104 13.08 14.94 -11.95
C ARG A 104 13.22 15.30 -10.47
N ALA A 105 13.11 16.59 -10.16
CA ALA A 105 13.12 17.05 -8.77
C ALA A 105 11.94 16.48 -7.97
N ARG A 106 12.14 16.36 -6.65
CA ARG A 106 11.06 16.01 -5.70
C ARG A 106 10.02 17.12 -5.67
N ALA A 107 8.81 16.78 -5.23
CA ALA A 107 7.78 17.76 -4.96
C ALA A 107 8.30 18.82 -3.95
N PRO A 108 8.03 20.12 -4.17
CA PRO A 108 8.37 21.16 -3.20
C PRO A 108 7.76 20.84 -1.83
N GLY A 109 8.51 21.00 -0.75
CA GLY A 109 8.02 20.71 0.61
C GLY A 109 8.20 19.25 1.07
N SER A 110 8.61 18.30 0.22
CA SER A 110 8.82 16.91 0.63
C SER A 110 9.73 16.75 1.85
N ARG A 111 10.75 17.62 2.02
CA ARG A 111 11.62 17.57 3.21
C ARG A 111 10.88 17.88 4.50
N LEU A 112 10.04 18.92 4.49
CA LEU A 112 9.23 19.30 5.65
C LEU A 112 8.19 18.22 5.97
N VAL A 113 7.58 17.63 4.94
CA VAL A 113 6.65 16.50 5.11
C VAL A 113 7.34 15.28 5.70
N PHE A 114 8.55 14.96 5.25
CA PHE A 114 9.34 13.87 5.83
C PHE A 114 9.63 14.13 7.31
N LEU A 115 10.03 15.35 7.68
CA LEU A 115 10.25 15.73 9.07
C LEU A 115 8.98 15.65 9.91
N ALA A 116 7.84 16.14 9.40
CA ALA A 116 6.55 16.03 10.07
C ALA A 116 6.12 14.56 10.28
N GLY A 117 6.32 13.72 9.27
CA GLY A 117 6.07 12.28 9.37
C GLY A 117 7.03 11.57 10.33
N ALA A 118 8.27 12.06 10.49
CA ALA A 118 9.20 11.57 11.51
C ALA A 118 8.74 11.95 12.93
N LEU A 119 8.24 13.17 13.12
CA LEU A 119 7.64 13.57 14.40
C LEU A 119 6.39 12.73 14.73
N LEU A 120 5.53 12.46 13.74
CA LEU A 120 4.43 11.52 13.89
C LEU A 120 4.94 10.12 14.25
N GLY A 121 5.99 9.65 13.58
CA GLY A 121 6.65 8.38 13.89
C GLY A 121 7.13 8.28 15.35
N LEU A 122 7.77 9.33 15.87
CA LEU A 122 8.19 9.40 17.26
C LEU A 122 7.01 9.38 18.24
N ALA A 123 5.88 10.00 17.87
CA ALA A 123 4.65 9.91 18.66
C ALA A 123 4.05 8.49 18.62
N LEU A 124 4.02 7.85 17.45
CA LEU A 124 3.56 6.46 17.29
C LEU A 124 4.38 5.47 18.11
N TRP A 125 5.69 5.71 18.25
CA TRP A 125 6.56 4.89 19.09
C TRP A 125 6.03 4.75 20.52
N ARG A 126 5.44 5.82 21.06
CA ARG A 126 4.90 5.86 22.43
C ARG A 126 3.59 5.09 22.60
N VAL A 127 2.89 4.80 21.51
CA VAL A 127 1.56 4.16 21.51
C VAL A 127 1.51 2.85 20.73
N ALA A 128 2.66 2.23 20.46
CA ALA A 128 2.78 1.04 19.61
C ALA A 128 1.99 -0.19 20.11
N GLY A 129 1.68 -0.28 21.41
CA GLY A 129 0.87 -1.36 21.97
C GLY A 129 1.61 -2.70 22.04
N PHE A 130 0.96 -3.77 21.58
CA PHE A 130 1.49 -5.13 21.49
C PHE A 130 1.00 -5.82 20.21
N VAL A 131 1.65 -6.92 19.82
CA VAL A 131 1.23 -7.69 18.62
C VAL A 131 0.06 -8.59 18.99
N ASP A 132 -1.10 -8.38 18.37
CA ASP A 132 -2.32 -9.14 18.61
C ASP A 132 -3.06 -9.52 17.31
N GLY A 133 -4.15 -10.29 17.45
CA GLY A 133 -5.03 -10.69 16.36
C GLY A 133 -4.27 -11.27 15.16
N ASP A 134 -4.60 -10.78 13.95
CA ASP A 134 -3.95 -11.19 12.70
C ASP A 134 -2.43 -10.86 12.69
N GLY A 135 -1.98 -9.94 13.55
CA GLY A 135 -0.56 -9.60 13.70
C GLY A 135 0.31 -10.80 14.10
N LEU A 136 -0.22 -11.72 14.91
CA LEU A 136 0.48 -12.96 15.29
C LEU A 136 0.69 -13.88 14.08
N PHE A 137 -0.31 -13.99 13.22
CA PHE A 137 -0.21 -14.72 11.96
C PHE A 137 0.86 -14.12 11.04
N HIS A 138 0.88 -12.79 10.90
CA HIS A 138 1.90 -12.10 10.10
C HIS A 138 3.30 -12.27 10.69
N LEU A 139 3.45 -12.13 12.00
CA LEU A 139 4.70 -12.33 12.72
C LEU A 139 5.25 -13.75 12.53
N ALA A 140 4.40 -14.77 12.65
CA ALA A 140 4.81 -16.16 12.45
C ALA A 140 5.41 -16.39 11.06
N ARG A 141 4.80 -15.81 10.02
CA ARG A 141 5.34 -15.89 8.65
C ARG A 141 6.69 -15.18 8.49
N VAL A 142 6.87 -14.02 9.12
CA VAL A 142 8.18 -13.32 9.14
C VAL A 142 9.23 -14.19 9.81
N ARG A 143 8.90 -14.83 10.95
CA ARG A 143 9.80 -15.76 11.64
C ARG A 143 10.17 -16.97 10.77
N LYS A 144 9.21 -17.57 10.06
CA LYS A 144 9.48 -18.68 9.10
C LYS A 144 10.44 -18.26 7.99
N LEU A 145 10.26 -17.07 7.42
CA LEU A 145 11.15 -16.53 6.37
C LEU A 145 12.61 -16.34 6.83
N LEU A 146 12.81 -16.08 8.13
CA LEU A 146 14.13 -15.92 8.72
C LEU A 146 14.76 -17.24 9.17
N ALA A 147 13.93 -18.17 9.65
CA ALA A 147 14.39 -19.42 10.26
C ALA A 147 14.75 -20.50 9.23
N PHE A 148 14.10 -20.52 8.06
CA PHE A 148 14.30 -21.59 7.08
C PHE A 148 15.37 -21.21 6.03
N ASP A 149 16.31 -22.13 5.81
CA ASP A 149 17.34 -21.99 4.77
C ASP A 149 16.88 -22.43 3.38
N ASP A 150 15.83 -23.23 3.32
CA ASP A 150 15.23 -23.76 2.10
C ASP A 150 13.76 -23.31 2.04
N LEU A 151 13.58 -22.08 1.52
CA LEU A 151 12.28 -21.41 1.48
C LEU A 151 11.45 -21.89 0.30
N SER A 152 10.17 -22.14 0.55
CA SER A 152 9.13 -22.35 -0.46
C SER A 152 7.81 -21.71 0.01
N LEU A 153 6.88 -21.45 -0.93
CA LEU A 153 5.58 -20.89 -0.58
C LEU A 153 4.80 -21.77 0.42
N ALA A 154 4.89 -23.10 0.27
CA ALA A 154 4.25 -24.05 1.17
C ALA A 154 4.84 -23.98 2.59
N ARG A 155 6.17 -23.93 2.73
CA ARG A 155 6.82 -23.91 4.05
C ARG A 155 6.51 -22.66 4.85
N VAL A 156 6.29 -21.53 4.18
CA VAL A 156 5.91 -20.26 4.84
C VAL A 156 4.40 -20.06 4.91
N SER A 157 3.59 -21.10 4.59
CA SER A 157 2.14 -21.06 4.73
C SER A 157 1.72 -20.92 6.20
N GLU A 158 0.43 -20.68 6.43
CA GLU A 158 -0.16 -20.57 7.76
C GLU A 158 -0.01 -21.87 8.55
N PHE A 159 -0.57 -22.94 7.99
CA PHE A 159 -0.61 -24.28 8.55
C PHE A 159 0.37 -25.20 7.81
N ALA A 160 0.89 -26.21 8.51
CA ALA A 160 1.81 -27.17 7.93
C ALA A 160 1.17 -27.96 6.77
N ASP A 161 -0.10 -28.35 6.96
CA ASP A 161 -0.87 -29.15 6.00
C ASP A 161 -1.99 -28.36 5.31
N GLY A 162 -1.96 -27.02 5.42
CA GLY A 162 -2.96 -26.14 4.84
C GLY A 162 -2.56 -25.57 3.48
N GLY A 163 -3.57 -25.19 2.68
CA GLY A 163 -3.38 -24.47 1.43
C GLY A 163 -2.81 -23.06 1.61
N LEU A 164 -2.48 -22.41 0.49
CA LEU A 164 -2.03 -21.01 0.51
C LEU A 164 -3.20 -20.09 0.91
N HIS A 165 -2.95 -19.20 1.87
CA HIS A 165 -3.95 -18.17 2.21
C HIS A 165 -4.15 -17.22 1.02
N PRO A 166 -5.36 -17.07 0.45
CA PRO A 166 -5.57 -16.34 -0.81
C PRO A 166 -5.18 -14.86 -0.73
N GLY A 167 -5.40 -14.22 0.42
CA GLY A 167 -5.01 -12.82 0.65
C GLY A 167 -3.51 -12.59 0.77
N TYR A 168 -2.71 -13.64 1.00
CA TYR A 168 -1.28 -13.55 1.32
C TYR A 168 -0.47 -14.69 0.68
N ALA A 169 -0.92 -15.23 -0.45
CA ALA A 169 -0.33 -16.44 -1.03
C ALA A 169 1.15 -16.23 -1.38
N PHE A 170 1.48 -15.04 -1.87
CA PHE A 170 2.85 -14.58 -2.03
C PHE A 170 3.21 -13.63 -0.87
N PRO A 171 4.21 -13.96 -0.02
CA PRO A 171 4.47 -13.23 1.22
C PRO A 171 5.34 -11.98 0.99
N LEU A 172 4.97 -11.10 0.05
CA LEU A 172 5.80 -9.95 -0.35
C LEU A 172 6.10 -9.01 0.82
N TRP A 173 5.04 -8.57 1.51
CA TRP A 173 5.20 -7.64 2.65
C TRP A 173 5.92 -8.32 3.82
N HIS A 174 5.64 -9.60 4.09
CA HIS A 174 6.37 -10.37 5.11
C HIS A 174 7.86 -10.49 4.78
N GLY A 175 8.20 -10.70 3.50
CA GLY A 175 9.58 -10.68 3.02
C GLY A 175 10.26 -9.33 3.26
N PHE A 176 9.56 -8.23 3.03
CA PHE A 176 10.05 -6.89 3.36
C PHE A 176 10.36 -6.76 4.86
N LEU A 177 9.44 -7.16 5.74
CA LEU A 177 9.65 -7.13 7.19
C LEU A 177 10.81 -8.05 7.64
N ALA A 178 10.91 -9.24 7.04
CA ALA A 178 11.98 -10.20 7.33
C ALA A 178 13.35 -9.63 6.93
N LEU A 179 13.45 -8.95 5.77
CA LEU A 179 14.69 -8.28 5.37
C LEU A 179 15.06 -7.15 6.32
N VAL A 180 14.09 -6.35 6.77
CA VAL A 180 14.31 -5.31 7.79
C VAL A 180 14.83 -5.94 9.08
N SER A 181 14.17 -6.99 9.59
CA SER A 181 14.61 -7.72 10.80
C SER A 181 16.04 -8.25 10.65
N LYS A 182 16.34 -8.93 9.54
CA LYS A 182 17.65 -9.53 9.26
C LYS A 182 18.76 -8.48 9.20
N LEU A 183 18.52 -7.37 8.51
CA LEU A 183 19.50 -6.29 8.35
C LEU A 183 19.69 -5.52 9.65
N ALA A 184 18.59 -5.18 10.34
CA ALA A 184 18.64 -4.49 11.63
C ALA A 184 19.28 -5.35 12.73
N GLY A 185 19.20 -6.68 12.60
CA GLY A 185 19.56 -7.61 13.68
C GLY A 185 18.64 -7.39 14.89
N VAL A 186 17.33 -7.34 14.64
CA VAL A 186 16.28 -7.05 15.63
C VAL A 186 15.21 -8.15 15.53
N ASP A 187 14.66 -8.58 16.67
CA ASP A 187 13.60 -9.59 16.69
C ASP A 187 12.39 -9.18 15.80
N PRO A 188 11.83 -10.10 15.00
CA PRO A 188 10.67 -9.82 14.16
C PRO A 188 9.47 -9.20 14.90
N GLU A 189 9.28 -9.51 16.17
CA GLU A 189 8.20 -8.95 16.99
C GLU A 189 8.39 -7.46 17.21
N LEU A 190 9.62 -7.03 17.51
CA LEU A 190 9.97 -5.60 17.60
C LEU A 190 9.86 -4.91 16.24
N VAL A 191 10.13 -5.61 15.14
CA VAL A 191 9.87 -5.07 13.79
C VAL A 191 8.36 -4.83 13.60
N VAL A 192 7.52 -5.82 13.85
CA VAL A 192 6.06 -5.69 13.70
C VAL A 192 5.52 -4.55 14.59
N LEU A 193 6.03 -4.46 15.81
CA LEU A 193 5.59 -3.46 16.79
C LEU A 193 6.05 -2.04 16.46
N HIS A 194 7.32 -1.86 16.09
CA HIS A 194 7.95 -0.54 16.06
C HIS A 194 8.29 0.00 14.67
N LEU A 195 8.37 -0.85 13.65
CA LEU A 195 8.54 -0.41 12.26
C LEU A 195 7.50 0.62 11.80
N PRO A 196 6.23 0.61 12.26
CA PRO A 196 5.28 1.65 11.91
C PRO A 196 5.77 3.08 12.19
N SER A 197 6.53 3.28 13.27
CA SER A 197 7.13 4.57 13.62
C SER A 197 8.14 5.06 12.57
N VAL A 198 8.90 4.12 12.00
CA VAL A 198 9.93 4.39 10.99
C VAL A 198 9.32 4.51 9.58
N LEU A 199 8.17 3.88 9.34
CA LEU A 199 7.42 3.97 8.08
C LEU A 199 6.54 5.22 7.99
N ALA A 200 6.18 5.86 9.11
CA ALA A 200 5.35 7.06 9.12
C ALA A 200 5.86 8.21 8.21
N PRO A 201 7.18 8.55 8.16
CA PRO A 201 7.70 9.50 7.18
C PRO A 201 7.38 9.13 5.72
N PHE A 202 7.46 7.85 5.38
CA PHE A 202 7.13 7.38 4.03
C PHE A 202 5.64 7.42 3.75
N ALA A 203 4.79 7.02 4.70
CA ALA A 203 3.34 7.14 4.61
C ALA A 203 2.92 8.59 4.36
N CYS A 204 3.49 9.54 5.12
CA CYS A 204 3.21 10.95 4.92
C CYS A 204 3.67 11.45 3.54
N LEU A 205 4.86 11.03 3.09
CA LEU A 205 5.39 11.41 1.79
C LEU A 205 4.53 10.92 0.62
N VAL A 206 4.09 9.67 0.61
CA VAL A 206 3.30 9.13 -0.51
C VAL A 206 1.90 9.75 -0.59
N VAL A 207 1.28 10.06 0.55
CA VAL A 207 0.01 10.80 0.58
C VAL A 207 0.19 12.24 0.09
N PHE A 208 1.25 12.91 0.55
CA PHE A 208 1.61 14.24 0.07
C PHE A 208 1.87 14.26 -1.44
N GLU A 209 2.62 13.28 -1.96
CA GLU A 209 2.90 13.14 -3.38
C GLU A 209 1.60 12.93 -4.19
N ALA A 210 0.64 12.17 -3.67
CA ALA A 210 -0.66 11.98 -4.31
C ALA A 210 -1.46 13.29 -4.39
N GLY A 211 -1.56 14.03 -3.28
CA GLY A 211 -2.23 15.33 -3.25
C GLY A 211 -1.51 16.34 -4.15
N TRP A 212 -0.18 16.43 -4.06
CA TRP A 212 0.61 17.32 -4.91
C TRP A 212 0.46 17.00 -6.40
N ALA A 213 0.46 15.72 -6.79
CA ALA A 213 0.29 15.31 -8.18
C ALA A 213 -1.13 15.61 -8.71
N LEU A 214 -2.15 15.50 -7.86
CA LEU A 214 -3.54 15.81 -8.24
C LEU A 214 -3.79 17.31 -8.36
N PHE A 215 -3.39 18.08 -7.34
CA PHE A 215 -3.71 19.50 -7.19
C PHE A 215 -2.65 20.45 -7.75
N ARG A 216 -1.44 19.95 -8.02
CA ARG A 216 -0.26 20.73 -8.42
C ARG A 216 0.11 21.85 -7.44
N SER A 217 -0.22 21.67 -6.16
CA SER A 217 0.03 22.64 -5.10
C SER A 217 0.62 21.92 -3.88
N ALA A 218 1.72 22.45 -3.35
CA ALA A 218 2.31 21.93 -2.12
C ALA A 218 1.38 22.13 -0.91
N TRP A 219 0.62 23.23 -0.88
CA TRP A 219 -0.36 23.49 0.17
C TRP A 219 -1.52 22.50 0.14
N LEU A 220 -2.05 22.21 -1.05
CA LEU A 220 -3.13 21.22 -1.18
C LEU A 220 -2.60 19.79 -0.98
N GLY A 221 -1.36 19.49 -1.36
CA GLY A 221 -0.70 18.24 -0.98
C GLY A 221 -0.57 18.08 0.53
N ALA A 222 -0.21 19.15 1.25
CA ALA A 222 -0.15 19.16 2.71
C ALA A 222 -1.54 19.06 3.35
N ALA A 223 -2.57 19.67 2.75
CA ALA A 223 -3.96 19.53 3.18
C ALA A 223 -4.46 18.08 3.01
N THR A 224 -4.15 17.41 1.89
CA THR A 224 -4.45 15.99 1.68
C THR A 224 -3.78 15.12 2.74
N LEU A 225 -2.52 15.41 3.07
CA LEU A 225 -1.81 14.73 4.15
C LEU A 225 -2.49 14.95 5.50
N ALA A 226 -2.85 16.19 5.83
CA ALA A 226 -3.52 16.53 7.08
C ALA A 226 -4.88 15.81 7.19
N GLY A 227 -5.68 15.80 6.13
CA GLY A 227 -6.95 15.07 6.06
C GLY A 227 -6.76 13.56 6.26
N ASN A 228 -5.76 12.96 5.61
CA ASN A 228 -5.45 11.54 5.79
C ASN A 228 -5.01 11.21 7.23
N VAL A 229 -4.08 11.97 7.81
CA VAL A 229 -3.62 11.77 9.19
C VAL A 229 -4.76 11.98 10.18
N ALA A 230 -5.60 12.99 9.97
CA ALA A 230 -6.76 13.25 10.82
C ALA A 230 -7.75 12.08 10.79
N LEU A 231 -8.09 11.56 9.60
CA LEU A 231 -9.02 10.44 9.42
C LEU A 231 -8.49 9.12 9.96
N ILE A 232 -7.21 8.83 9.72
CA ILE A 232 -6.67 7.47 9.87
C ILE A 232 -5.86 7.29 11.15
N ALA A 233 -5.19 8.34 11.62
CA ALA A 233 -4.36 8.28 12.82
C ALA A 233 -5.02 8.94 14.04
N LEU A 234 -5.62 10.12 13.86
CA LEU A 234 -6.10 10.93 14.99
C LEU A 234 -7.54 10.57 15.41
N ALA A 235 -8.48 10.50 14.47
CA ALA A 235 -9.89 10.26 14.77
C ALA A 235 -10.17 8.94 15.52
N PRO A 236 -9.48 7.81 15.19
CA PRO A 236 -9.64 6.58 15.98
C PRO A 236 -9.00 6.63 17.37
N GLY A 237 -8.12 7.61 17.64
CA GLY A 237 -7.29 7.66 18.85
C GLY A 237 -6.10 6.69 18.81
N ASN A 238 -5.14 6.89 19.74
CA ASN A 238 -3.95 6.03 19.91
C ASN A 238 -3.14 5.77 18.62
N GLY A 239 -3.10 6.73 17.70
CA GLY A 239 -2.40 6.60 16.42
C GLY A 239 -3.17 5.79 15.36
N GLY A 240 -4.36 5.27 15.67
CA GLY A 240 -5.26 4.62 14.74
C GLY A 240 -4.58 3.54 13.90
N ALA A 241 -4.84 3.53 12.59
CA ALA A 241 -4.25 2.50 11.73
C ALA A 241 -2.73 2.72 11.54
N PHE A 242 -2.17 3.88 11.87
CA PHE A 242 -0.73 4.12 11.70
C PHE A 242 0.13 3.28 12.64
N THR A 243 -0.40 2.80 13.77
CA THR A 243 0.33 1.88 14.67
C THR A 243 0.48 0.48 14.07
N SER A 244 -0.25 0.16 13.01
CA SER A 244 -0.24 -1.16 12.39
C SER A 244 0.32 -1.15 10.97
N LEU A 245 1.14 -0.16 10.58
CA LEU A 245 1.74 -0.06 9.24
C LEU A 245 2.63 -1.25 8.88
N ALA A 246 3.05 -2.06 9.85
CA ALA A 246 3.75 -3.32 9.61
C ALA A 246 2.79 -4.43 9.13
N LEU A 247 1.47 -4.27 9.22
CA LEU A 247 0.51 -5.27 8.74
C LEU A 247 0.18 -5.04 7.25
N PRO A 248 0.06 -6.10 6.43
CA PRO A 248 -0.17 -5.97 4.99
C PRO A 248 -1.38 -5.12 4.60
N ALA A 249 -2.53 -5.28 5.26
CA ALA A 249 -3.72 -4.51 4.94
C ALA A 249 -3.51 -3.00 5.16
N THR A 250 -2.88 -2.62 6.27
CA THR A 250 -2.62 -1.22 6.57
C THR A 250 -1.52 -0.66 5.69
N ALA A 251 -0.42 -1.40 5.48
CA ALA A 251 0.64 -1.03 4.55
C ALA A 251 0.09 -0.80 3.14
N ALA A 252 -0.76 -1.71 2.65
CA ALA A 252 -1.41 -1.57 1.36
C ALA A 252 -2.22 -0.26 1.28
N ARG A 253 -3.03 0.03 2.30
CA ARG A 253 -3.93 1.20 2.27
C ARG A 253 -3.26 2.54 2.52
N GLN A 254 -2.21 2.58 3.35
CA GLN A 254 -1.57 3.83 3.79
C GLN A 254 -0.21 4.10 3.14
N LEU A 255 0.39 3.10 2.50
CA LEU A 255 1.62 3.26 1.73
C LEU A 255 1.38 3.03 0.23
N LEU A 256 0.83 1.87 -0.15
CA LEU A 256 0.78 1.47 -1.56
C LEU A 256 -0.33 2.14 -2.34
N VAL A 257 -1.54 2.27 -1.78
CA VAL A 257 -2.65 2.96 -2.45
C VAL A 257 -2.30 4.43 -2.74
N PRO A 258 -1.81 5.24 -1.77
CA PRO A 258 -1.37 6.60 -2.08
C PRO A 258 -0.22 6.64 -3.09
N ALA A 259 0.72 5.69 -3.03
CA ALA A 259 1.80 5.59 -4.01
C ALA A 259 1.27 5.31 -5.44
N VAL A 260 0.29 4.41 -5.59
CA VAL A 260 -0.42 4.16 -6.85
C VAL A 260 -1.07 5.45 -7.35
N LEU A 261 -1.83 6.15 -6.50
CA LEU A 261 -2.51 7.40 -6.86
C LEU A 261 -1.52 8.48 -7.30
N ALA A 262 -0.42 8.67 -6.57
CA ALA A 262 0.63 9.62 -6.92
C ALA A 262 1.23 9.34 -8.30
N LEU A 263 1.53 8.06 -8.59
CA LEU A 263 2.11 7.65 -9.87
C LEU A 263 1.11 7.76 -11.03
N VAL A 264 -0.15 7.40 -10.80
CA VAL A 264 -1.23 7.55 -11.80
C VAL A 264 -1.46 9.03 -12.11
N PHE A 265 -1.62 9.89 -11.11
CA PHE A 265 -1.81 11.33 -11.34
C PHE A 265 -0.60 11.97 -12.03
N ALA A 266 0.63 11.56 -11.69
CA ALA A 266 1.82 11.98 -12.41
C ALA A 266 1.85 11.50 -13.87
N ALA A 267 1.33 10.30 -14.17
CA ALA A 267 1.26 9.75 -15.52
C ALA A 267 0.23 10.46 -16.41
N ILE A 268 -0.86 10.98 -15.84
CA ILE A 268 -1.83 11.81 -16.57
C ILE A 268 -1.17 13.12 -17.00
N GLU A 269 -0.41 13.73 -16.10
CA GLU A 269 0.24 15.02 -16.33
C GLU A 269 1.34 14.93 -17.39
N ALA A 270 2.27 14.00 -17.21
CA ALA A 270 3.48 13.88 -18.03
C ALA A 270 3.76 12.41 -18.34
N PRO A 271 2.95 11.77 -19.22
CA PRO A 271 3.07 10.35 -19.50
C PRO A 271 4.46 10.01 -20.04
N SER A 272 5.01 8.90 -19.55
CA SER A 272 6.25 8.33 -20.07
C SER A 272 6.25 6.83 -19.82
N ALA A 273 7.01 6.08 -20.61
CA ALA A 273 7.18 4.64 -20.38
C ALA A 273 7.67 4.34 -18.95
N GLY A 274 8.62 5.12 -18.43
CA GLY A 274 9.08 4.98 -17.04
C GLY A 274 8.02 5.22 -15.96
N LEU A 275 7.03 6.11 -16.19
CA LEU A 275 5.90 6.28 -15.26
C LEU A 275 4.92 5.13 -15.36
N LEU A 276 4.55 4.71 -16.57
CA LEU A 276 3.66 3.57 -16.75
C LEU A 276 4.28 2.30 -16.16
N ALA A 277 5.57 2.08 -16.35
CA ALA A 277 6.30 0.99 -15.69
C ALA A 277 6.27 1.11 -14.16
N SER A 278 6.37 2.32 -13.61
CA SER A 278 6.26 2.56 -12.16
C SER A 278 4.83 2.31 -11.65
N VAL A 279 3.80 2.67 -12.42
CA VAL A 279 2.40 2.34 -12.12
C VAL A 279 2.18 0.83 -12.15
N SER A 280 2.75 0.12 -13.13
CA SER A 280 2.72 -1.34 -13.17
C SER A 280 3.45 -1.99 -11.99
N ALA A 281 4.63 -1.47 -11.61
CA ALA A 281 5.35 -1.93 -10.43
C ALA A 281 4.54 -1.73 -9.15
N ALA A 282 3.86 -0.59 -9.02
CA ALA A 282 2.98 -0.30 -7.88
C ALA A 282 1.74 -1.21 -7.87
N GLY A 283 1.15 -1.47 -9.04
CA GLY A 283 0.03 -2.39 -9.20
C GLY A 283 0.37 -3.83 -8.84
N LEU A 284 1.48 -4.34 -9.36
CA LEU A 284 2.02 -5.66 -8.98
C LEU A 284 2.24 -5.76 -7.48
N SER A 285 2.90 -4.74 -6.90
CA SER A 285 3.20 -4.70 -5.47
C SER A 285 1.93 -4.69 -4.62
N LEU A 286 0.96 -3.83 -4.96
CA LEU A 286 -0.32 -3.76 -4.26
C LEU A 286 -1.10 -5.08 -4.38
N ALA A 287 -1.13 -5.69 -5.56
CA ALA A 287 -1.82 -6.95 -5.80
C ALA A 287 -1.19 -8.11 -5.00
N LEU A 288 0.13 -8.17 -4.87
CA LEU A 288 0.81 -9.22 -4.10
C LEU A 288 0.79 -8.98 -2.59
N VAL A 289 0.69 -7.73 -2.13
CA VAL A 289 0.53 -7.42 -0.70
C VAL A 289 -0.93 -7.59 -0.26
N HIS A 290 -1.88 -7.15 -1.08
CA HIS A 290 -3.30 -7.21 -0.77
C HIS A 290 -4.17 -7.19 -2.06
N PRO A 291 -4.48 -8.37 -2.64
CA PRO A 291 -5.12 -8.48 -3.96
C PRO A 291 -6.42 -7.69 -4.12
N THR A 292 -7.30 -7.73 -3.11
CA THR A 292 -8.58 -7.00 -3.13
C THR A 292 -8.41 -5.49 -3.12
N TYR A 293 -7.33 -4.96 -2.52
CA TYR A 293 -7.11 -3.52 -2.48
C TYR A 293 -6.60 -2.96 -3.82
N ALA A 294 -5.92 -3.80 -4.63
CA ALA A 294 -5.59 -3.46 -6.01
C ALA A 294 -6.85 -3.28 -6.86
N LEU A 295 -7.88 -4.11 -6.65
CA LEU A 295 -9.20 -3.93 -7.26
C LEU A 295 -9.93 -2.70 -6.70
N PHE A 296 -9.90 -2.50 -5.38
CA PHE A 296 -10.63 -1.41 -4.74
C PHE A 296 -10.08 -0.03 -5.09
N VAL A 297 -8.78 0.14 -5.36
CA VAL A 297 -8.26 1.41 -5.88
C VAL A 297 -8.61 1.64 -7.35
N ALA A 298 -8.82 0.57 -8.13
CA ALA A 298 -9.24 0.68 -9.52
C ALA A 298 -10.67 1.21 -9.66
N LEU A 299 -11.57 0.94 -8.70
CA LEU A 299 -12.95 1.45 -8.71
C LEU A 299 -13.04 2.98 -8.71
N PRO A 300 -12.46 3.72 -7.75
CA PRO A 300 -12.50 5.17 -7.78
C PRO A 300 -11.71 5.76 -8.97
N LEU A 301 -10.64 5.10 -9.42
CA LEU A 301 -9.94 5.50 -10.65
C LEU A 301 -10.82 5.31 -11.90
N GLY A 302 -11.66 4.28 -11.94
CA GLY A 302 -12.65 4.06 -12.97
C GLY A 302 -13.73 5.13 -12.97
N GLY A 303 -14.27 5.48 -11.79
CA GLY A 303 -15.19 6.60 -11.64
C GLY A 303 -14.59 7.94 -12.10
N PHE A 304 -13.32 8.19 -11.74
CA PHE A 304 -12.57 9.33 -12.23
C PHE A 304 -12.40 9.32 -13.75
N LEU A 305 -12.09 8.16 -14.34
CA LEU A 305 -11.97 7.99 -15.79
C LEU A 305 -13.29 8.29 -16.51
N VAL A 306 -14.42 7.80 -15.98
CA VAL A 306 -15.75 8.07 -16.54
C VAL A 306 -16.00 9.57 -16.59
N VAL A 307 -15.78 10.30 -15.49
CA VAL A 307 -15.98 11.77 -15.49
C VAL A 307 -15.03 12.47 -16.46
N ARG A 308 -13.75 12.08 -16.51
CA ARG A 308 -12.79 12.70 -17.45
C ARG A 308 -13.10 12.39 -18.90
N ALA A 309 -13.68 11.24 -19.23
CA ALA A 309 -14.08 10.91 -20.60
C ALA A 309 -15.14 11.88 -21.16
N PHE A 310 -16.01 12.42 -20.29
CA PHE A 310 -16.99 13.43 -20.67
C PHE A 310 -16.41 14.84 -20.76
N VAL A 311 -15.44 15.19 -19.92
CA VAL A 311 -14.96 16.58 -19.77
C VAL A 311 -13.65 16.87 -20.52
N GLU A 312 -12.71 15.92 -20.54
CA GLU A 312 -11.36 16.10 -21.09
C GLU A 312 -10.80 14.78 -21.65
N ARG A 313 -11.10 14.50 -22.93
CA ARG A 313 -10.80 13.21 -23.56
C ARG A 313 -9.30 12.88 -23.61
N VAL A 314 -8.44 13.88 -23.75
CA VAL A 314 -6.97 13.65 -23.80
C VAL A 314 -6.44 13.19 -22.45
N GLU A 315 -6.94 13.74 -21.34
CA GLU A 315 -6.59 13.21 -20.03
C GLU A 315 -7.21 11.84 -19.78
N ALA A 316 -8.43 11.59 -20.28
CA ALA A 316 -9.08 10.28 -20.18
C ALA A 316 -8.25 9.17 -20.84
N THR A 317 -7.65 9.40 -22.02
CA THR A 317 -6.80 8.39 -22.67
C THR A 317 -5.53 8.11 -21.88
N ARG A 318 -4.91 9.15 -21.29
CA ARG A 318 -3.72 8.99 -20.43
C ARG A 318 -4.06 8.25 -19.13
N LEU A 319 -5.21 8.57 -18.53
CA LEU A 319 -5.73 7.87 -17.36
C LEU A 319 -6.07 6.42 -17.68
N ALA A 320 -6.66 6.14 -18.84
CA ALA A 320 -6.91 4.78 -19.30
C ALA A 320 -5.61 3.99 -19.48
N ALA A 321 -4.55 4.60 -20.04
CA ALA A 321 -3.24 3.97 -20.14
C ALA A 321 -2.61 3.69 -18.77
N ALA A 322 -2.71 4.62 -17.81
CA ALA A 322 -2.24 4.41 -16.45
C ALA A 322 -3.06 3.32 -15.72
N LEU A 323 -4.37 3.30 -15.90
CA LEU A 323 -5.25 2.27 -15.34
C LEU A 323 -4.95 0.89 -15.94
N ALA A 324 -4.69 0.81 -17.25
CA ALA A 324 -4.23 -0.42 -17.88
C ALA A 324 -2.87 -0.88 -17.32
N ALA A 325 -1.93 0.05 -17.14
CA ALA A 325 -0.63 -0.25 -16.53
C ALA A 325 -0.77 -0.81 -15.10
N LEU A 326 -1.74 -0.33 -14.32
CA LEU A 326 -2.10 -0.86 -13.00
C LEU A 326 -2.77 -2.24 -13.08
N LEU A 327 -3.76 -2.38 -13.97
CA LEU A 327 -4.64 -3.55 -14.03
C LEU A 327 -4.01 -4.78 -14.69
N VAL A 328 -3.09 -4.62 -15.64
CA VAL A 328 -2.42 -5.77 -16.30
C VAL A 328 -1.67 -6.66 -15.28
N PRO A 329 -0.74 -6.16 -14.47
CA PRO A 329 -0.08 -7.00 -13.46
C PRO A 329 -1.05 -7.46 -12.37
N THR A 330 -2.03 -6.62 -11.99
CA THR A 330 -3.06 -7.00 -11.02
C THR A 330 -3.87 -8.19 -11.51
N GLY A 331 -4.33 -8.16 -12.76
CA GLY A 331 -5.08 -9.24 -13.40
C GLY A 331 -4.26 -10.53 -13.49
N ALA A 332 -2.97 -10.44 -13.82
CA ALA A 332 -2.08 -11.60 -13.83
C ALA A 332 -1.98 -12.26 -12.44
N VAL A 333 -1.84 -11.47 -11.37
CA VAL A 333 -1.84 -11.99 -9.99
C VAL A 333 -3.18 -12.62 -9.63
N LEU A 334 -4.30 -11.99 -9.97
CA LEU A 334 -5.64 -12.52 -9.69
C LEU A 334 -5.92 -13.83 -10.44
N LEU A 335 -5.47 -13.94 -11.69
CA LEU A 335 -5.56 -15.18 -12.46
C LEU A 335 -4.72 -16.30 -11.84
N TRP A 336 -3.53 -15.97 -11.33
CA TRP A 336 -2.70 -16.93 -10.60
C TRP A 336 -3.33 -17.36 -9.26
N LEU A 337 -4.00 -16.44 -8.56
CA LEU A 337 -4.70 -16.73 -7.30
C LEU A 337 -6.03 -17.46 -7.49
N LEU A 338 -6.62 -17.44 -8.68
CA LEU A 338 -7.98 -17.94 -8.92
C LEU A 338 -8.22 -19.39 -8.45
N PRO A 339 -7.30 -20.36 -8.68
CA PRO A 339 -7.48 -21.72 -8.16
C PRO A 339 -7.58 -21.73 -6.62
N ILE A 340 -6.69 -20.98 -5.95
CA ILE A 340 -6.63 -20.87 -4.48
C ILE A 340 -7.91 -20.21 -3.93
N VAL A 341 -8.41 -19.17 -4.60
CA VAL A 341 -9.63 -18.47 -4.19
C VAL A 341 -10.86 -19.38 -4.31
N ARG A 342 -10.95 -20.18 -5.38
CA ARG A 342 -12.08 -21.10 -5.58
C ARG A 342 -12.18 -22.20 -4.53
N GLU A 343 -11.08 -22.53 -3.86
CA GLU A 343 -11.05 -23.49 -2.76
C GLU A 343 -11.43 -22.87 -1.41
N THR A 344 -11.61 -21.53 -1.34
CA THR A 344 -11.92 -20.85 -0.09
C THR A 344 -13.42 -20.78 0.16
N ALA A 345 -13.85 -21.14 1.39
CA ALA A 345 -15.26 -21.19 1.76
C ALA A 345 -16.00 -19.85 1.61
N SER A 346 -15.29 -18.73 1.74
CA SER A 346 -15.87 -17.38 1.67
C SER A 346 -16.04 -16.85 0.24
N TYR A 347 -15.60 -17.59 -0.79
CA TYR A 347 -15.86 -17.28 -2.20
C TYR A 347 -17.14 -18.01 -2.65
N SER A 348 -18.15 -17.26 -3.12
CA SER A 348 -19.49 -17.80 -3.40
C SER A 348 -20.02 -18.67 -2.25
N PRO A 349 -20.18 -18.09 -1.04
CA PRO A 349 -20.38 -18.85 0.18
C PRO A 349 -21.69 -19.65 0.17
N GLY A 350 -21.65 -20.86 0.72
CA GLY A 350 -22.86 -21.63 1.06
C GLY A 350 -23.64 -20.99 2.21
N ALA A 351 -24.86 -21.48 2.46
CA ALA A 351 -25.77 -20.92 3.46
C ALA A 351 -25.13 -20.76 4.86
N ASP A 352 -24.44 -21.79 5.36
CA ASP A 352 -23.84 -21.77 6.70
C ASP A 352 -22.69 -20.75 6.84
N GLU A 353 -21.89 -20.59 5.79
CA GLU A 353 -20.83 -19.57 5.77
C GLU A 353 -21.43 -18.17 5.67
N LEU A 354 -22.47 -18.00 4.85
CA LEU A 354 -23.17 -16.73 4.75
C LEU A 354 -23.79 -16.35 6.10
N GLU A 355 -24.49 -17.26 6.77
CA GLU A 355 -25.09 -17.04 8.10
C GLU A 355 -24.02 -16.64 9.12
N ARG A 356 -22.91 -17.39 9.19
CA ARG A 356 -21.77 -17.08 10.06
C ARG A 356 -21.18 -15.70 9.76
N ALA A 357 -21.01 -15.35 8.48
CA ALA A 357 -20.46 -14.07 8.08
C ALA A 357 -21.41 -12.91 8.42
N LEU A 358 -22.71 -13.07 8.20
CA LEU A 358 -23.73 -12.09 8.57
C LEU A 358 -23.80 -11.91 10.10
N ALA A 359 -23.73 -12.99 10.88
CA ALA A 359 -23.66 -12.91 12.33
C ALA A 359 -22.40 -12.15 12.80
N ARG A 360 -21.24 -12.44 12.20
CA ARG A 360 -19.96 -11.79 12.55
C ARG A 360 -19.92 -10.30 12.21
N TYR A 361 -20.54 -9.90 11.11
CA TYR A 361 -20.47 -8.52 10.59
C TYR A 361 -21.79 -7.76 10.71
N GLY A 362 -22.81 -8.31 11.38
CA GLY A 362 -24.17 -7.76 11.40
C GLY A 362 -24.26 -6.31 11.88
N SER A 363 -23.39 -5.89 12.80
CA SER A 363 -23.32 -4.49 13.26
C SER A 363 -22.80 -3.49 12.21
N GLN A 364 -22.43 -3.97 11.02
CA GLN A 364 -21.91 -3.17 9.90
C GLN A 364 -22.82 -3.25 8.68
N LEU A 365 -23.95 -3.94 8.78
CA LEU A 365 -24.80 -4.30 7.66
C LEU A 365 -26.25 -3.94 7.95
N GLU A 366 -26.96 -3.57 6.90
CA GLU A 366 -28.41 -3.54 6.90
C GLU A 366 -28.91 -4.77 6.13
N LEU A 367 -29.61 -5.66 6.84
CA LEU A 367 -30.26 -6.83 6.23
C LEU A 367 -31.59 -6.39 5.63
N LEU A 368 -31.82 -6.75 4.37
CA LEU A 368 -33.03 -6.43 3.64
C LEU A 368 -33.83 -7.71 3.36
N GLY A 369 -35.11 -7.55 3.06
CA GLY A 369 -35.97 -8.68 2.68
C GLY A 369 -35.45 -9.35 1.40
N GLY A 370 -35.66 -10.67 1.26
CA GLY A 370 -35.30 -11.41 0.04
C GLY A 370 -33.83 -11.87 -0.04
N GLY A 371 -33.09 -11.81 1.07
CA GLY A 371 -31.71 -12.34 1.14
C GLY A 371 -30.64 -11.36 0.66
N SER A 372 -31.00 -10.13 0.30
CA SER A 372 -30.05 -9.07 0.01
C SER A 372 -29.66 -8.28 1.26
N TYR A 373 -28.48 -7.69 1.22
CA TYR A 373 -27.95 -6.86 2.30
C TYR A 373 -27.01 -5.80 1.72
N ARG A 374 -26.82 -4.72 2.47
CA ARG A 374 -25.89 -3.64 2.10
C ARG A 374 -25.02 -3.23 3.28
N LEU A 375 -24.00 -2.43 3.01
CA LEU A 375 -23.25 -1.78 4.06
C LEU A 375 -24.15 -0.79 4.80
N ALA A 376 -24.16 -0.83 6.13
CA ALA A 376 -24.85 0.18 6.92
C ALA A 376 -24.22 1.56 6.66
N PRO A 377 -24.99 2.61 6.31
CA PRO A 377 -24.45 3.93 5.98
C PRO A 377 -23.53 4.52 7.06
N GLU A 378 -23.79 4.20 8.33
CA GLU A 378 -23.00 4.64 9.48
C GLU A 378 -21.55 4.14 9.40
N VAL A 379 -21.28 3.03 8.70
CA VAL A 379 -19.91 2.54 8.50
C VAL A 379 -19.07 3.55 7.73
N VAL A 380 -19.66 4.29 6.79
CA VAL A 380 -18.96 5.33 6.01
C VAL A 380 -18.55 6.50 6.91
N SER A 381 -19.37 6.84 7.91
CA SER A 381 -19.13 7.96 8.83
C SER A 381 -18.35 7.59 10.10
N ARG A 382 -18.00 6.30 10.31
CA ARG A 382 -17.19 5.83 11.47
C ARG A 382 -15.84 6.52 11.63
N GLY A 383 -15.32 7.15 10.58
CA GLY A 383 -14.12 7.99 10.65
C GLY A 383 -14.29 9.30 11.43
N GLY A 384 -15.46 9.53 12.04
CA GLY A 384 -15.73 10.67 12.91
C GLY A 384 -16.02 11.96 12.13
N ALA A 385 -15.89 13.09 12.82
CA ALA A 385 -16.25 14.41 12.29
C ALA A 385 -15.57 14.74 10.96
N VAL A 386 -14.33 14.29 10.76
CA VAL A 386 -13.58 14.54 9.51
C VAL A 386 -14.19 13.76 8.34
N ALA A 387 -14.64 12.52 8.55
CA ALA A 387 -15.29 11.73 7.50
C ALA A 387 -16.65 12.33 7.12
N VAL A 388 -17.42 12.78 8.13
CA VAL A 388 -18.70 13.48 7.92
C VAL A 388 -18.51 14.78 7.16
N ALA A 389 -17.52 15.60 7.55
CA ALA A 389 -17.20 16.84 6.84
C ALA A 389 -16.80 16.57 5.39
N ALA A 390 -15.89 15.61 5.14
CA ALA A 390 -15.48 15.24 3.79
C ALA A 390 -16.67 14.76 2.95
N LEU A 391 -17.55 13.92 3.51
CA LEU A 391 -18.76 13.44 2.81
C LEU A 391 -19.70 14.60 2.44
N ALA A 392 -19.87 15.58 3.33
CA ALA A 392 -20.67 16.77 3.06
C ALA A 392 -20.07 17.68 1.97
N LEU A 393 -18.75 17.64 1.79
CA LEU A 393 -18.03 18.41 0.76
C LEU A 393 -18.04 17.75 -0.62
N VAL A 394 -18.25 16.43 -0.73
CA VAL A 394 -18.25 15.70 -2.02
C VAL A 394 -19.17 16.34 -3.07
N PRO A 395 -20.43 16.73 -2.78
CA PRO A 395 -21.30 17.36 -3.77
C PRO A 395 -20.77 18.71 -4.27
N LEU A 396 -20.03 19.46 -3.45
CA LEU A 396 -19.47 20.76 -3.82
C LEU A 396 -18.39 20.64 -4.91
N ALA A 397 -17.80 19.45 -5.11
CA ALA A 397 -16.89 19.19 -6.21
C ALA A 397 -17.54 19.46 -7.58
N LEU A 398 -18.88 19.37 -7.71
CA LEU A 398 -19.62 19.73 -8.92
C LEU A 398 -19.37 21.18 -9.38
N LEU A 399 -19.17 22.10 -8.44
CA LEU A 399 -18.89 23.51 -8.73
C LEU A 399 -17.57 23.71 -9.47
N ALA A 400 -16.68 22.71 -9.41
CA ALA A 400 -15.38 22.70 -10.07
C ALA A 400 -15.26 21.62 -11.15
N GLY A 401 -16.36 21.25 -11.83
CA GLY A 401 -16.43 20.08 -12.74
C GLY A 401 -15.35 19.96 -13.84
N ARG A 402 -14.68 21.06 -14.22
CA ARG A 402 -13.55 21.03 -15.16
C ARG A 402 -12.23 20.61 -14.52
N GLN A 403 -12.09 20.79 -13.21
CA GLN A 403 -10.88 20.52 -12.46
C GLN A 403 -10.66 19.01 -12.26
N ARG A 404 -9.39 18.59 -12.34
CA ARG A 404 -8.99 17.19 -12.20
C ARG A 404 -9.41 16.61 -10.84
N TRP A 405 -9.18 17.36 -9.77
CA TRP A 405 -9.51 16.93 -8.42
C TRP A 405 -11.01 16.73 -8.21
N SER A 406 -11.85 17.57 -8.83
CA SER A 406 -13.31 17.47 -8.73
C SER A 406 -13.81 16.16 -9.33
N ALA A 407 -13.30 15.79 -10.51
CA ALA A 407 -13.62 14.50 -11.14
C ALA A 407 -13.15 13.30 -10.32
N TRP A 408 -12.00 13.38 -9.64
CA TRP A 408 -11.52 12.35 -8.73
C TRP A 408 -12.41 12.21 -7.49
N VAL A 409 -12.72 13.32 -6.82
CA VAL A 409 -13.55 13.32 -5.61
C VAL A 409 -14.96 12.85 -5.92
N LEU A 410 -15.62 13.43 -6.92
CA LEU A 410 -17.00 13.10 -7.28
C LEU A 410 -17.11 11.70 -7.89
N GLY A 411 -16.39 11.47 -9.00
CA GLY A 411 -16.44 10.19 -9.72
C GLY A 411 -15.94 9.04 -8.86
N GLY A 412 -14.85 9.27 -8.11
CA GLY A 412 -14.29 8.29 -7.20
C GLY A 412 -15.22 7.95 -6.03
N SER A 413 -15.84 8.95 -5.40
CA SER A 413 -16.80 8.71 -4.31
C SER A 413 -18.02 7.95 -4.80
N VAL A 414 -18.61 8.33 -5.93
CA VAL A 414 -19.78 7.64 -6.50
C VAL A 414 -19.45 6.18 -6.84
N ALA A 415 -18.31 5.93 -7.48
CA ALA A 415 -17.88 4.58 -7.86
C ALA A 415 -17.61 3.66 -6.65
N VAL A 416 -17.40 4.22 -5.46
CA VAL A 416 -17.23 3.47 -4.21
C VAL A 416 -18.54 3.35 -3.44
N LEU A 417 -19.31 4.44 -3.30
CA LEU A 417 -20.52 4.47 -2.48
C LEU A 417 -21.67 3.69 -3.12
N VAL A 418 -21.82 3.72 -4.45
CA VAL A 418 -22.91 3.00 -5.14
C VAL A 418 -22.83 1.48 -4.88
N PRO A 419 -21.70 0.80 -5.11
CA PRO A 419 -21.59 -0.63 -4.79
C PRO A 419 -21.70 -0.99 -3.30
N LEU A 420 -21.57 -0.02 -2.40
CA LEU A 420 -21.67 -0.25 -0.95
C LEU A 420 -23.10 -0.09 -0.42
N LEU A 421 -23.85 0.85 -0.97
CA LEU A 421 -25.17 1.26 -0.47
C LEU A 421 -26.32 0.68 -1.29
N GLU A 422 -26.05 0.20 -2.50
CA GLU A 422 -27.00 -0.53 -3.33
C GLU A 422 -26.94 -2.03 -2.95
N PRO A 423 -28.04 -2.64 -2.47
CA PRO A 423 -28.04 -3.99 -1.93
C PRO A 423 -27.55 -5.07 -2.89
N GLU A 424 -27.92 -4.99 -4.17
CA GLU A 424 -27.68 -6.07 -5.11
C GLU A 424 -26.22 -6.06 -5.58
N LEU A 425 -25.67 -4.86 -5.77
CA LEU A 425 -24.25 -4.65 -6.03
C LEU A 425 -23.41 -5.04 -4.82
N PHE A 426 -23.81 -4.70 -3.59
CA PHE A 426 -23.06 -5.06 -2.39
C PHE A 426 -23.05 -6.57 -2.14
N THR A 427 -24.19 -7.24 -2.33
CA THR A 427 -24.31 -8.70 -2.22
C THR A 427 -23.41 -9.38 -3.25
N ARG A 428 -23.49 -9.00 -4.53
CA ARG A 428 -22.63 -9.56 -5.59
C ARG A 428 -21.14 -9.27 -5.37
N LEU A 429 -20.82 -8.08 -4.88
CA LEU A 429 -19.44 -7.73 -4.50
C LEU A 429 -18.97 -8.64 -3.37
N SER A 430 -19.80 -8.85 -2.35
CA SER A 430 -19.48 -9.72 -1.21
C SER A 430 -19.32 -11.17 -1.63
N ASP A 431 -20.08 -11.67 -2.60
CA ASP A 431 -19.90 -13.02 -3.15
C ASP A 431 -18.57 -13.14 -3.91
N ALA A 432 -18.17 -12.09 -4.62
CA ALA A 432 -16.96 -12.07 -5.44
C ALA A 432 -15.66 -11.95 -4.62
N VAL A 433 -15.68 -11.19 -3.51
CA VAL A 433 -14.47 -10.90 -2.73
C VAL A 433 -14.54 -11.28 -1.24
N SER A 434 -15.64 -11.87 -0.79
CA SER A 434 -16.07 -12.05 0.62
C SER A 434 -16.60 -10.78 1.29
N LEU A 435 -17.56 -10.97 2.20
CA LEU A 435 -18.14 -9.93 3.06
C LEU A 435 -17.10 -9.19 3.92
N SER A 436 -16.08 -9.92 4.39
CA SER A 436 -14.98 -9.34 5.16
C SER A 436 -14.17 -8.32 4.36
N GLN A 437 -14.07 -8.51 3.04
CA GLN A 437 -13.35 -7.63 2.14
C GLN A 437 -14.24 -6.53 1.59
N SER A 438 -15.47 -6.83 1.15
CA SER A 438 -16.39 -5.86 0.55
C SER A 438 -16.61 -4.65 1.46
N ARG A 439 -16.80 -4.86 2.77
CA ARG A 439 -16.95 -3.77 3.76
C ARG A 439 -15.73 -2.82 3.83
N ARG A 440 -14.54 -3.30 3.48
CA ARG A 440 -13.30 -2.50 3.50
C ARG A 440 -13.22 -1.52 2.32
N LEU A 441 -14.04 -1.71 1.28
CA LEU A 441 -14.15 -0.80 0.13
C LEU A 441 -14.58 0.62 0.56
N ALA A 442 -15.35 0.76 1.66
CA ALA A 442 -15.68 2.06 2.25
C ALA A 442 -14.43 2.90 2.55
N GLY A 443 -13.31 2.22 2.77
CA GLY A 443 -12.04 2.83 3.03
C GLY A 443 -11.33 3.50 1.83
N PHE A 444 -11.91 3.38 0.63
CA PHE A 444 -11.38 3.90 -0.62
C PHE A 444 -12.15 5.12 -1.13
N VAL A 445 -13.16 5.59 -0.39
CA VAL A 445 -13.78 6.89 -0.66
C VAL A 445 -12.68 7.97 -0.52
N PRO A 446 -12.51 8.88 -1.50
CA PRO A 446 -11.40 9.82 -1.56
C PRO A 446 -11.53 11.00 -0.56
N PHE A 447 -11.94 10.74 0.68
CA PHE A 447 -12.21 11.77 1.69
C PHE A 447 -11.03 12.69 2.00
N ALA A 448 -9.79 12.18 1.94
CA ALA A 448 -8.62 13.03 2.15
C ALA A 448 -8.40 14.08 1.02
N PHE A 449 -9.08 13.94 -0.11
CA PHE A 449 -8.99 14.84 -1.25
C PHE A 449 -10.22 15.76 -1.41
N ALA A 450 -11.30 15.49 -0.67
CA ALA A 450 -12.50 16.33 -0.60
C ALA A 450 -12.29 17.45 0.41
#